data_AF-A0A392R8K3-F1
#
_entry.id   AF-A0A392R8K3-F1
#
_cell.length_a   1.000
_cell.length_b   1.000
_cell.length_c   1.000
_cell.angle_alpha   90.00
_cell.angle_beta   90.00
_cell.angle_gamma   90.00
#
_symmetry.space_group_name_H-M   'P 1'
#
loop_
_entity.id
_entity.type
_entity.pdbx_description
1 polymer ?
#
loop_
_entity_poly.entity_id
_entity_poly.type
_entity_poly.pdbx_seq_one_letter_code
_entity_poly.pdbx_strand_id
1 'polypeptide(L)'
;MRLILKLSENSHKDFKKVELRPLLSGLAFNTIMRMVCGKRFYGDESDGTNADEAKKFRDVMDEIQEFALGSHLGDFVPLFMLLDFSYRKKLKRVGEKMDALFQGLVDDHR
;
A
#
# COMPACT_ATOMS: atom_id res chain seq x y z
N MET A 1 10.47 -3.21 16.56
CA MET A 1 9.26 -2.48 16.99
C MET A 1 9.47 -0.96 16.88
N ARG A 2 9.43 -0.37 15.67
CA ARG A 2 9.66 1.08 15.50
C ARG A 2 8.38 1.92 15.50
N LEU A 3 7.26 1.37 15.03
CA LEU A 3 5.96 2.06 15.04
C LEU A 3 5.48 2.37 16.47
N ILE A 4 5.63 1.41 17.39
CA ILE A 4 5.27 1.59 18.81
C ILE A 4 6.11 2.68 19.47
N LEU A 5 7.41 2.75 19.18
CA LEU A 5 8.28 3.82 19.67
C LEU A 5 7.82 5.19 19.16
N LYS A 6 7.58 5.32 17.85
CA LYS A 6 7.06 6.57 17.25
C LYS A 6 5.71 6.98 17.86
N LEU A 7 4.82 6.04 18.14
CA LEU A 7 3.53 6.32 18.77
C LEU A 7 3.69 6.73 20.24
N SER A 8 4.60 6.07 20.97
CA SER A 8 4.92 6.39 22.36
C SER A 8 5.51 7.78 22.52
N GLU A 9 6.47 8.17 21.67
CA GLU A 9 7.05 9.53 21.66
C GLU A 9 5.97 10.58 21.40
N ASN A 10 5.08 10.29 20.46
CA ASN A 10 3.98 11.17 20.10
C ASN A 10 2.90 11.32 21.19
N SER A 11 2.81 10.37 22.12
CA SER A 11 1.81 10.34 23.19
C SER A 11 2.35 10.81 24.55
N HIS A 12 3.61 11.26 24.63
CA HIS A 12 4.31 11.52 25.89
C HIS A 12 3.74 12.70 26.70
N LYS A 13 2.98 13.61 26.08
CA LYS A 13 2.44 14.81 26.76
C LYS A 13 0.92 14.80 26.89
N ASP A 14 0.21 14.34 25.86
CA ASP A 14 -1.24 14.30 25.81
C ASP A 14 -1.73 13.23 24.81
N PHE A 15 -3.03 12.95 24.82
CA PHE A 15 -3.68 12.10 23.82
C PHE A 15 -3.48 12.70 22.42
N LYS A 16 -2.84 11.94 21.52
CA LYS A 16 -2.66 12.33 20.12
C LYS A 16 -3.55 11.48 19.23
N LYS A 17 -4.45 12.14 18.49
CA LYS A 17 -5.19 11.49 17.40
C LYS A 17 -4.19 11.10 16.31
N VAL A 18 -4.23 9.83 15.92
CA VAL A 18 -3.40 9.27 14.83
C VAL A 18 -4.29 8.51 13.86
N GLU A 19 -3.88 8.48 12.59
CA GLU A 19 -4.53 7.66 11.59
C GLU A 19 -3.89 6.27 11.60
N LEU A 20 -4.58 5.29 12.19
CA LEU A 20 -4.04 3.94 12.32
C LEU A 20 -3.89 3.23 10.98
N ARG A 21 -4.78 3.50 10.01
CA ARG A 21 -4.78 2.84 8.70
C ARG A 21 -3.46 3.02 7.94
N PRO A 22 -2.97 4.24 7.65
CA PRO A 22 -1.69 4.40 6.94
C PRO A 22 -0.51 3.84 7.75
N LEU A 23 -0.53 3.96 9.08
CA LEU A 23 0.53 3.45 9.95
C LEU A 23 0.65 1.92 9.94
N LEU A 24 -0.47 1.22 10.09
CA LEU A 24 -0.51 -0.24 10.10
C LEU A 24 -0.29 -0.81 8.70
N SER A 25 -0.82 -0.16 7.67
CA SER A 25 -0.63 -0.58 6.27
C SER A 25 0.83 -0.45 5.87
N GLY A 26 1.46 0.69 6.15
CA GLY A 26 2.89 0.89 5.90
C GLY A 26 3.77 -0.11 6.67
N LEU A 27 3.41 -0.45 7.92
CA LEU A 27 4.10 -1.50 8.68
C LEU A 27 3.96 -2.88 8.04
N ALA A 28 2.75 -3.27 7.65
CA ALA A 28 2.47 -4.56 7.02
C ALA A 28 3.22 -4.71 5.70
N PHE A 29 3.10 -3.72 4.80
CA PHE A 29 3.80 -3.73 3.52
C PHE A 29 5.32 -3.74 3.71
N ASN A 30 5.88 -2.92 4.59
CA ASN A 30 7.32 -2.98 4.89
C ASN A 30 7.77 -4.36 5.36
N THR A 31 6.96 -5.03 6.17
CA THR A 31 7.29 -6.36 6.68
C THR A 31 7.28 -7.38 5.54
N ILE A 32 6.23 -7.37 4.71
CA ILE A 32 6.10 -8.26 3.54
C ILE A 32 7.25 -8.02 2.56
N MET A 33 7.51 -6.77 2.17
CA MET A 33 8.56 -6.45 1.20
C MET A 33 9.95 -6.82 1.74
N ARG A 34 10.20 -6.65 3.04
CA ARG A 34 11.46 -7.11 3.65
C ARG A 34 11.61 -8.63 3.57
N MET A 35 10.53 -9.39 3.68
CA MET A 35 10.56 -10.85 3.53
C MET A 35 10.74 -11.28 2.07
N VAL A 36 10.09 -10.58 1.13
CA VAL A 36 10.04 -10.98 -0.29
C VAL A 36 11.29 -10.54 -1.05
N CYS A 37 11.71 -9.29 -0.91
CA CYS A 37 12.79 -8.71 -1.70
C CYS A 37 13.90 -8.08 -0.85
N GLY A 38 13.86 -8.23 0.48
CA GLY A 38 14.86 -7.64 1.37
C GLY A 38 14.79 -6.11 1.49
N LYS A 39 13.89 -5.43 0.76
CA LYS A 39 13.79 -3.95 0.69
C LYS A 39 12.71 -3.39 1.63
N ARG A 40 12.76 -2.07 1.89
CA ARG A 40 11.74 -1.33 2.67
C ARG A 40 11.30 -0.08 1.91
N PHE A 41 10.00 0.11 1.78
CA PHE A 41 9.41 1.16 0.93
C PHE A 41 8.72 2.29 1.74
N TYR A 42 8.56 2.13 3.06
CA TYR A 42 7.97 3.13 3.95
C TYR A 42 8.94 3.55 5.08
N GLY A 43 8.97 4.85 5.41
CA GLY A 43 9.80 5.45 6.48
C GLY A 43 11.03 6.22 5.97
N ASP A 44 11.69 6.97 6.86
CA ASP A 44 12.85 7.86 6.55
C ASP A 44 14.14 7.12 6.21
N GLU A 45 14.23 5.83 6.53
CA GLU A 45 15.40 4.98 6.29
C GLU A 45 15.00 3.86 5.33
N SER A 46 14.81 4.23 4.06
CA SER A 46 14.61 3.25 3.00
C SER A 46 15.93 2.50 2.76
N ASP A 47 16.15 1.42 3.52
CA ASP A 47 17.34 0.56 3.48
C ASP A 47 17.74 0.20 2.03
N GLY A 48 18.58 1.01 1.39
CA GLY A 48 19.05 0.84 0.01
C GLY A 48 17.99 1.02 -1.09
N THR A 49 16.75 1.41 -0.77
CA THR A 49 15.68 1.60 -1.76
C THR A 49 15.68 3.05 -2.26
N ASN A 50 15.70 3.24 -3.57
CA ASN A 50 15.69 4.58 -4.16
C ASN A 50 14.38 5.31 -3.78
N ALA A 51 14.46 6.60 -3.45
CA ALA A 51 13.31 7.40 -3.03
C ALA A 51 12.19 7.42 -4.09
N ASP A 52 12.57 7.41 -5.37
CA ASP A 52 11.63 7.36 -6.49
C ASP A 52 10.95 6.00 -6.63
N GLU A 53 11.67 4.91 -6.38
CA GLU A 53 11.12 3.54 -6.37
C GLU A 53 10.16 3.37 -5.19
N ALA A 54 10.55 3.85 -4.02
CA ALA A 54 9.71 3.91 -2.83
C ALA A 54 8.43 4.70 -3.06
N LYS A 55 8.52 5.87 -3.72
CA LYS A 55 7.35 6.68 -4.06
C LYS A 55 6.41 5.95 -5.02
N LYS A 56 6.92 5.41 -6.13
CA LYS A 56 6.12 4.64 -7.10
C LYS A 56 5.40 3.47 -6.45
N PHE A 57 6.09 2.74 -5.56
CA PHE A 57 5.49 1.63 -4.81
C PHE A 57 4.34 2.10 -3.93
N ARG A 58 4.55 3.16 -3.15
CA ARG A 58 3.50 3.71 -2.26
C ARG A 58 2.29 4.19 -3.06
N ASP A 59 2.50 4.90 -4.17
CA ASP A 59 1.42 5.38 -5.02
C ASP A 59 0.54 4.22 -5.55
N VAL A 60 1.16 3.11 -5.97
CA VAL A 60 0.42 1.92 -6.43
C VAL A 60 -0.28 1.20 -5.26
N MET A 61 0.36 1.10 -4.09
CA MET A 61 -0.27 0.50 -2.91
C MET A 61 -1.48 1.32 -2.42
N ASP A 62 -1.38 2.65 -2.44
CA ASP A 62 -2.48 3.54 -2.05
C ASP A 62 -3.67 3.34 -3.01
N GLU A 63 -3.41 3.27 -4.32
CA GLU A 63 -4.44 2.93 -5.31
C GLU A 63 -5.09 1.57 -4.99
N ILE A 64 -4.31 0.51 -4.72
CA ILE A 64 -4.84 -0.82 -4.37
C ILE A 64 -5.66 -0.77 -3.09
N GLN A 65 -5.24 -0.01 -2.08
CA GLN A 65 -5.98 0.09 -0.82
C GLN A 65 -7.33 0.79 -0.97
N GLU A 66 -7.48 1.72 -1.91
CA GLU A 66 -8.78 2.28 -2.26
C GLU A 66 -9.72 1.21 -2.83
N PHE A 67 -9.19 0.30 -3.66
CA PHE A 67 -9.96 -0.78 -4.26
C PHE A 67 -10.28 -1.90 -3.29
N ALA A 68 -9.28 -2.42 -2.57
CA ALA A 68 -9.40 -3.61 -1.73
C ALA A 68 -10.33 -3.43 -0.52
N LEU A 69 -10.55 -2.17 -0.10
CA LEU A 69 -11.38 -1.84 1.07
C LEU A 69 -12.69 -1.12 0.69
N GLY A 70 -12.91 -0.86 -0.60
CA GLY A 70 -14.19 -0.35 -1.10
C GLY A 70 -15.24 -1.45 -1.10
N SER A 71 -16.38 -1.24 -0.46
CA SER A 71 -17.55 -2.11 -0.67
C SER A 71 -18.18 -1.73 -2.01
N HIS A 72 -18.11 -2.61 -3.01
CA HIS A 72 -18.74 -2.32 -4.30
C HIS A 72 -20.23 -2.67 -4.24
N LEU A 73 -21.08 -1.72 -4.61
CA LEU A 73 -22.53 -1.95 -4.70
C LEU A 73 -22.87 -3.13 -5.63
N GLY A 74 -22.03 -3.40 -6.62
CA GLY A 74 -22.15 -4.57 -7.50
C GLY A 74 -21.93 -5.92 -6.81
N ASP A 75 -21.20 -5.96 -5.70
CA ASP A 75 -21.01 -7.19 -4.90
C ASP A 75 -22.27 -7.55 -4.10
N PHE A 76 -23.17 -6.57 -3.90
CA PHE A 76 -24.41 -6.74 -3.14
C PHE A 76 -25.67 -6.71 -4.01
N VAL A 77 -25.65 -5.99 -5.14
CA VAL A 77 -26.82 -5.78 -6.00
C VAL A 77 -26.43 -5.95 -7.48
N PRO A 78 -26.80 -7.07 -8.12
CA PRO A 78 -26.38 -7.44 -9.48
C PRO A 78 -26.70 -6.41 -10.58
N LEU A 79 -27.74 -5.60 -10.40
CA LEU A 79 -28.13 -4.57 -11.37
C LEU A 79 -27.06 -3.47 -11.54
N PHE A 80 -26.26 -3.18 -10.52
CA PHE A 80 -25.19 -2.19 -10.60
C PHE A 80 -23.93 -2.70 -11.30
N MET A 81 -23.84 -4.01 -11.60
CA MET A 81 -22.68 -4.62 -12.27
C MET A 81 -22.44 -4.05 -13.69
N LEU A 82 -23.48 -3.57 -14.36
CA LEU A 82 -23.40 -2.89 -15.67
C LEU A 82 -22.86 -1.46 -15.59
N LEU A 83 -23.15 -0.74 -14.50
CA LEU A 83 -22.61 0.60 -14.23
C LEU A 83 -21.14 0.54 -13.74
N ASP A 84 -20.69 -0.64 -13.35
CA ASP A 84 -19.37 -0.94 -12.78
C ASP A 84 -18.24 -1.03 -13.82
N PHE A 85 -18.53 -0.76 -15.10
CA PHE A 85 -17.55 -0.90 -16.20
C PHE A 85 -16.37 0.08 -16.07
N SER A 86 -16.63 1.30 -15.58
CA SER A 86 -15.57 2.28 -15.30
C SER A 86 -14.66 1.83 -14.15
N TYR A 87 -15.27 1.27 -13.11
CA TYR A 87 -14.58 0.74 -11.95
C TYR A 87 -13.69 -0.46 -12.32
N ARG A 88 -14.23 -1.44 -13.07
CA ARG A 88 -13.46 -2.58 -13.59
C ARG A 88 -12.26 -2.15 -14.44
N LYS A 89 -12.43 -1.11 -15.26
CA LYS A 89 -11.31 -0.53 -16.04
C LYS A 89 -10.25 0.11 -15.15
N LYS A 90 -10.64 0.84 -14.09
CA LYS A 90 -9.70 1.44 -13.15
C LYS A 90 -8.95 0.33 -12.38
N LEU A 91 -9.65 -0.69 -11.91
CA LEU A 91 -9.06 -1.86 -11.24
C LEU A 91 -8.07 -2.60 -12.14
N LYS A 92 -8.43 -2.82 -13.42
CA LYS A 92 -7.52 -3.44 -14.39
C LYS A 92 -6.21 -2.65 -14.53
N ARG A 93 -6.30 -1.33 -14.68
CA ARG A 93 -5.10 -0.46 -14.77
C ARG A 93 -4.24 -0.51 -13.51
N VAL A 94 -4.85 -0.57 -12.33
CA VAL A 94 -4.09 -0.72 -11.08
C VAL A 94 -3.42 -2.08 -11.00
N GLY A 95 -4.11 -3.15 -11.44
CA GLY A 95 -3.52 -4.48 -11.59
C GLY A 95 -2.31 -4.47 -12.52
N GLU A 96 -2.40 -3.84 -13.68
CA GLU A 96 -1.29 -3.70 -14.64
C GLU A 96 -0.09 -2.94 -14.03
N LYS A 97 -0.33 -1.88 -13.25
CA LYS A 97 0.74 -1.17 -12.52
C LYS A 97 1.40 -2.04 -11.46
N MET A 98 0.60 -2.80 -10.70
CA MET A 98 1.09 -3.71 -9.65
C MET A 98 1.93 -4.83 -10.24
N ASP A 99 1.47 -5.42 -11.34
CA ASP A 99 2.18 -6.46 -12.08
C ASP A 99 3.54 -5.96 -12.58
N ALA A 100 3.57 -4.78 -13.21
CA ALA A 100 4.82 -4.14 -13.64
C ALA A 100 5.79 -3.86 -12.47
N LEU A 101 5.27 -3.47 -11.31
CA LEU A 101 6.07 -3.25 -10.09
C LEU A 101 6.72 -4.55 -9.60
N PHE A 102 5.95 -5.63 -9.50
CA PHE A 102 6.48 -6.91 -9.04
C PHE A 102 7.39 -7.57 -10.06
N GLN A 103 7.10 -7.41 -11.36
CA GLN A 103 7.98 -7.88 -12.42
C GLN A 103 9.36 -7.21 -12.33
N GLY A 104 9.41 -5.89 -12.11
CA GLY A 104 10.68 -5.19 -11.88
C GLY A 104 11.46 -5.72 -10.67
N LEU A 105 10.75 -6.09 -9.58
CA LEU A 105 11.40 -6.70 -8.41
C LEU A 105 11.94 -8.10 -8.69
N VAL A 106 11.26 -8.90 -9.51
CA VAL A 106 11.75 -10.21 -9.93
C VAL A 106 12.99 -10.06 -10.81
N ASP A 107 12.96 -9.12 -11.75
CA ASP A 107 14.07 -8.87 -12.67
C ASP A 107 15.33 -8.37 -11.94
N ASP A 108 15.18 -7.57 -10.87
CA ASP A 108 16.27 -7.15 -9.97
C ASP A 108 16.98 -8.33 -9.27
N HIS A 109 16.29 -9.46 -9.08
CA HIS A 109 16.80 -10.64 -8.36
C HIS A 109 17.28 -11.76 -9.29
N ARG A 110 17.28 -11.55 -10.61
CA ARG A 110 17.75 -12.52 -11.61
C ARG A 110 19.24 -12.40 -11.87
#